data_AF-A0A6P7GYX3-F1
#
_entry.id   AF-A0A6P7GYX3-F1
#
_cell.length_a   1.000
_cell.length_b   1.000
_cell.length_c   1.000
_cell.angle_alpha   90.00
_cell.angle_beta   90.00
_cell.angle_gamma   90.00
#
_symmetry.space_group_name_H-M   'P 1'
#
loop_
_entity.id
_entity.type
_entity.pdbx_description
1 polymer ?
#
loop_
_entity_poly.entity_id
_entity_poly.type
_entity_poly.pdbx_seq_one_letter_code
_entity_poly.pdbx_strand_id
1 'polypeptide(L)'
;MTSSLVKEWFEKKVLPNLPPKSVIVMDNATYHSEQIRKIPGVGSTKKQISDFLYDNDLYFEETYTKKEMLEVLHTKVFEKQFVIGELAKRDGHNVLRLLPYYCVFNPIELIWSQLKESLRRNNCCPKFSSQSVSHVVEEIKKISPTL
;
A
#
# COMPACT_ATOMS: atom_id res chain seq x y z
N MET A 1 -7.82 9.28 -4.44
CA MET A 1 -7.24 8.14 -5.19
C MET A 1 -7.96 6.88 -4.73
N THR A 2 -8.40 6.01 -5.64
CA THR A 2 -9.13 4.77 -5.31
C THR A 2 -8.19 3.56 -5.36
N SER A 3 -8.51 2.49 -4.64
CA SER A 3 -7.73 1.25 -4.68
C SER A 3 -7.69 0.63 -6.09
N SER A 4 -8.78 0.76 -6.85
CA SER A 4 -8.85 0.30 -8.24
C SER A 4 -7.85 1.02 -9.16
N LEU A 5 -7.77 2.35 -9.06
CA LEU A 5 -6.84 3.16 -9.86
C LEU A 5 -5.38 2.83 -9.51
N VAL A 6 -5.10 2.67 -8.21
CA VAL A 6 -3.78 2.28 -7.71
C VAL A 6 -3.38 0.91 -8.25
N LYS A 7 -4.29 -0.06 -8.17
CA LYS A 7 -4.05 -1.42 -8.66
C LYS A 7 -3.72 -1.40 -10.16
N GLU A 8 -4.51 -0.70 -10.95
CA GLU A 8 -4.28 -0.58 -12.39
C GLU A 8 -2.95 0.09 -12.70
N TRP A 9 -2.63 1.20 -12.05
CA TRP A 9 -1.35 1.87 -12.21
C TRP A 9 -0.18 0.97 -11.79
N PHE A 10 -0.30 0.25 -10.68
CA PHE A 10 0.73 -0.64 -10.17
C PHE A 10 1.03 -1.76 -11.17
N GLU A 11 -0.01 -2.44 -11.64
CA GLU A 11 0.11 -3.54 -12.58
C GLU A 11 0.59 -3.09 -13.97
N LYS A 12 0.11 -1.96 -14.48
CA LYS A 12 0.41 -1.51 -15.86
C LYS A 12 1.65 -0.63 -15.98
N LYS A 13 2.08 0.04 -14.90
CA LYS A 13 3.15 1.04 -14.94
C LYS A 13 4.30 0.73 -13.98
N VAL A 14 4.04 0.15 -12.82
CA VAL A 14 5.12 -0.14 -11.87
C VAL A 14 5.79 -1.47 -12.21
N LEU A 15 5.05 -2.58 -12.13
CA LEU A 15 5.61 -3.93 -12.28
C LEU A 15 6.42 -4.12 -13.58
N PRO A 16 5.97 -3.67 -14.77
CA PRO A 16 6.72 -3.89 -16.01
C PRO A 16 8.03 -3.11 -16.10
N ASN A 17 8.21 -2.07 -15.28
CA ASN A 17 9.40 -1.21 -15.30
C ASN A 17 10.35 -1.51 -14.14
N LEU A 18 10.09 -2.54 -13.34
CA LEU A 18 10.96 -2.93 -12.24
C LEU A 18 11.99 -3.98 -12.69
N PRO A 19 13.25 -3.89 -12.22
CA PRO A 19 14.20 -4.97 -12.34
C PRO A 19 13.68 -6.26 -11.67
N PRO A 20 14.03 -7.46 -12.18
CA PRO A 20 13.64 -8.72 -11.56
C PRO A 20 14.02 -8.79 -10.09
N LYS A 21 13.18 -9.43 -9.25
CA LYS A 21 13.43 -9.63 -7.81
C LYS A 21 13.59 -8.35 -6.98
N SER A 22 13.03 -7.23 -7.46
CA SER A 22 12.99 -5.98 -6.71
C SER A 22 12.21 -6.07 -5.39
N VAL A 23 12.62 -5.25 -4.42
CA VAL A 23 11.87 -4.97 -3.19
C VAL A 23 11.17 -3.62 -3.33
N ILE A 24 9.85 -3.60 -3.15
CA ILE A 24 9.00 -2.43 -3.26
C ILE A 24 8.64 -1.96 -1.86
N VAL A 25 9.09 -0.77 -1.49
CA VAL A 25 8.76 -0.16 -0.20
C VAL A 25 7.44 0.59 -0.32
N MET A 26 6.45 0.29 0.54
CA MET A 26 5.15 0.95 0.55
C MET A 26 4.77 1.46 1.94
N ASP A 27 4.06 2.59 1.98
CA ASP A 27 3.39 3.05 3.18
C ASP A 27 2.07 2.29 3.42
N ASN A 28 1.38 2.62 4.51
CA ASN A 28 0.11 1.98 4.90
C ASN A 28 -1.12 2.80 4.49
N ALA A 29 -1.04 3.59 3.42
CA ALA A 29 -2.21 4.33 2.94
C ALA A 29 -3.36 3.37 2.61
N THR A 30 -4.60 3.78 2.90
CA THR A 30 -5.79 2.92 2.80
C THR A 30 -6.01 2.36 1.39
N TYR A 31 -5.74 3.15 0.36
CA TYR A 31 -5.87 2.77 -1.05
C TYR A 31 -4.77 1.79 -1.52
N HIS A 32 -3.64 1.70 -0.82
CA HIS A 32 -2.63 0.64 -1.03
C HIS A 32 -2.91 -0.60 -0.16
N SER A 33 -3.81 -0.50 0.81
CA SER A 33 -4.01 -1.49 1.88
C SER A 33 -5.30 -2.28 1.72
N GLU A 34 -5.78 -2.43 0.47
CA GLU A 34 -6.90 -3.32 0.16
C GLU A 34 -6.52 -4.77 0.46
N GLN A 35 -7.25 -5.38 1.40
CA GLN A 35 -7.04 -6.77 1.82
C GLN A 35 -7.80 -7.72 0.89
N ILE A 36 -7.18 -8.85 0.56
CA ILE A 36 -7.80 -9.92 -0.23
C ILE A 36 -8.92 -10.58 0.57
N ARG A 37 -8.61 -10.91 1.83
CA ARG A 37 -9.59 -11.36 2.81
C ARG A 37 -9.54 -10.42 4.00
N LYS A 38 -10.65 -9.74 4.25
CA LYS A 38 -10.74 -8.81 5.37
C LYS A 38 -10.85 -9.60 6.68
N ILE A 39 -9.84 -9.48 7.53
CA ILE A 39 -9.90 -10.03 8.88
C ILE A 39 -10.99 -9.27 9.65
N PRO A 40 -12.00 -9.95 10.20
CA PRO A 40 -13.07 -9.29 10.92
C PRO A 40 -12.56 -8.69 12.23
N GLY A 41 -13.30 -7.71 12.75
CA GLY A 41 -12.96 -7.05 14.02
C GLY A 41 -14.21 -6.57 14.75
N VAL A 42 -14.00 -5.69 15.73
CA VAL A 42 -15.10 -5.15 16.58
C VAL A 42 -16.23 -4.50 15.76
N GLY A 43 -15.94 -3.98 14.56
CA GLY A 43 -16.95 -3.41 13.66
C GLY A 43 -17.68 -4.41 12.74
N SER A 44 -17.24 -5.67 12.64
CA SER A 44 -17.82 -6.66 11.73
C SER A 44 -19.15 -7.20 12.23
N THR A 45 -20.01 -7.75 11.37
CA THR A 45 -21.24 -8.42 11.84
C THR A 45 -20.90 -9.76 12.49
N LYS A 46 -21.81 -10.29 13.34
CA LYS A 46 -21.63 -11.62 13.94
C LYS A 46 -21.44 -12.70 12.86
N LYS A 47 -22.21 -12.62 11.78
CA LYS A 47 -22.09 -13.50 10.61
C LYS A 47 -20.72 -13.43 9.95
N GLN A 48 -20.19 -12.24 9.71
CA GLN A 48 -18.84 -12.09 9.13
C GLN A 48 -17.75 -12.71 10.01
N ILE A 49 -17.92 -12.66 11.33
CA ILE A 49 -16.98 -13.29 12.26
C ILE A 49 -17.15 -14.81 12.22
N SER A 50 -18.38 -15.32 12.29
CA SER A 50 -18.64 -16.77 12.24
C SER A 50 -18.17 -17.41 10.92
N ASP A 51 -18.45 -16.77 9.78
CA ASP A 51 -18.01 -17.24 8.47
C ASP A 51 -16.47 -17.30 8.42
N PHE A 52 -15.78 -16.28 8.95
CA PHE A 52 -14.33 -16.27 9.01
C PHE A 52 -13.76 -17.33 9.96
N LEU A 53 -14.37 -17.55 11.13
CA LEU A 53 -13.92 -18.58 12.07
C LEU A 53 -14.07 -19.97 11.44
N TYR A 54 -15.20 -20.22 10.76
CA TYR A 54 -15.45 -21.47 10.03
C TYR A 54 -14.43 -21.68 8.91
N ASP A 55 -14.18 -20.67 8.07
CA ASP A 55 -13.22 -20.72 6.97
C ASP A 55 -11.75 -20.94 7.42
N ASN A 56 -11.45 -20.72 8.70
CA ASN A 56 -10.13 -20.89 9.29
C ASN A 56 -10.04 -22.06 10.28
N ASP A 57 -11.05 -22.94 10.27
CA ASP A 57 -11.15 -24.13 11.13
C ASP A 57 -11.03 -23.81 12.63
N LEU A 58 -11.59 -22.67 13.05
CA LEU A 58 -11.66 -22.27 14.46
C LEU A 58 -13.01 -22.66 15.06
N TYR A 59 -12.96 -23.40 16.16
CA TYR A 59 -14.16 -23.80 16.89
C TYR A 59 -14.86 -22.61 17.55
N PHE A 60 -16.18 -22.55 17.43
CA PHE A 60 -17.05 -21.64 18.16
C PHE A 60 -18.45 -22.24 18.28
N GLU A 61 -19.25 -21.77 19.24
CA GLU A 61 -20.66 -22.14 19.35
C GLU A 61 -21.56 -21.00 18.83
N GLU A 62 -22.72 -21.35 18.26
CA GLU A 62 -23.67 -20.36 17.74
C GLU A 62 -24.21 -19.42 18.84
N THR A 63 -24.23 -19.91 20.08
CA THR A 63 -24.59 -19.18 21.30
C THR A 63 -23.59 -18.08 21.66
N TYR A 64 -22.33 -18.17 21.18
CA TYR A 64 -21.30 -17.21 21.54
C TYR A 64 -21.69 -15.80 21.14
N THR A 65 -21.45 -14.88 22.05
CA THR A 65 -21.50 -13.45 21.81
C THR A 65 -20.42 -13.05 20.81
N LYS A 66 -20.60 -11.88 20.19
CA LYS A 66 -19.60 -11.31 19.29
C LYS A 66 -18.24 -11.13 19.96
N LYS A 67 -18.23 -10.83 21.27
CA LYS A 67 -17.00 -10.63 22.04
C LYS A 67 -16.24 -11.95 22.20
N GLU A 68 -16.93 -13.03 22.59
CA GLU A 68 -16.34 -14.36 22.71
C GLU A 68 -15.80 -14.87 21.36
N MET A 69 -16.52 -14.64 20.26
CA MET A 69 -16.02 -14.98 18.93
C MET A 69 -14.75 -14.19 18.54
N LEU A 70 -14.63 -12.93 18.96
CA LEU A 70 -13.40 -12.14 18.76
C LEU A 70 -12.26 -12.63 19.66
N GLU A 71 -12.54 -13.13 20.85
CA GLU A 71 -11.54 -13.76 21.71
C GLU A 71 -10.98 -15.03 21.06
N VAL A 72 -11.85 -15.88 20.48
CA VAL A 72 -11.43 -17.02 19.65
C VAL A 72 -10.57 -16.56 18.48
N LEU A 73 -10.98 -15.51 17.75
CA LEU A 73 -10.19 -14.96 16.65
C LEU A 73 -8.79 -14.52 17.10
N HIS A 74 -8.65 -13.94 18.29
CA HIS A 74 -7.36 -13.48 18.82
C HIS A 74 -6.44 -14.61 19.32
N THR A 75 -6.93 -15.85 19.41
CA THR A 75 -6.07 -17.01 19.76
C THR A 75 -5.01 -17.32 18.70
N LYS A 76 -5.22 -16.85 17.47
CA LYS A 76 -4.32 -17.07 16.33
C LYS A 76 -3.91 -15.74 15.71
N VAL A 77 -2.65 -15.65 15.32
CA VAL A 77 -2.15 -14.51 14.56
C VAL A 77 -2.49 -14.72 13.08
N PHE A 78 -3.22 -13.77 12.52
CA PHE A 78 -3.57 -13.75 11.10
C PHE A 78 -2.79 -12.66 10.38
N GLU A 79 -1.98 -13.07 9.41
CA GLU A 79 -1.26 -12.13 8.56
C GLU A 79 -2.20 -11.49 7.54
N LYS A 80 -2.14 -10.17 7.41
CA LYS A 80 -2.94 -9.43 6.42
C LYS A 80 -2.35 -9.65 5.03
N GLN A 81 -3.15 -10.22 4.14
CA GLN A 81 -2.80 -10.35 2.73
C GLN A 81 -3.41 -9.19 1.94
N PHE A 82 -2.56 -8.46 1.23
CA PHE A 82 -2.96 -7.27 0.46
C PHE A 82 -2.89 -7.55 -1.04
N VAL A 83 -3.84 -6.97 -1.79
CA VAL A 83 -3.94 -7.14 -3.25
C VAL A 83 -2.62 -6.77 -3.95
N ILE A 84 -2.04 -5.63 -3.60
CA ILE A 84 -0.77 -5.16 -4.18
C ILE A 84 0.40 -6.10 -3.85
N GLY A 85 0.41 -6.68 -2.65
CA GLY A 85 1.45 -7.62 -2.22
C GLY A 85 1.43 -8.89 -3.07
N GLU A 86 0.25 -9.47 -3.29
CA GLU A 86 0.12 -10.67 -4.14
C GLU A 86 0.42 -10.38 -5.62
N LEU A 87 0.06 -9.20 -6.13
CA LEU A 87 0.42 -8.80 -7.50
C LEU A 87 1.95 -8.70 -7.66
N ALA A 88 2.63 -8.07 -6.72
CA ALA A 88 4.09 -7.99 -6.74
C ALA A 88 4.72 -9.39 -6.66
N LYS A 89 4.22 -10.25 -5.76
CA LYS A 89 4.72 -11.61 -5.56
C LYS A 89 4.54 -12.48 -6.81
N ARG A 90 3.40 -12.36 -7.50
CA ARG A 90 3.13 -13.03 -8.77
C ARG A 90 4.18 -12.71 -9.82
N ASP A 91 4.64 -11.46 -9.86
CA ASP A 91 5.63 -10.98 -10.82
C ASP A 91 7.08 -11.13 -10.28
N GLY A 92 7.27 -11.83 -9.15
CA GLY A 92 8.58 -12.16 -8.58
C GLY A 92 9.21 -11.06 -7.74
N HIS A 93 8.43 -10.09 -7.28
CA HIS A 93 8.85 -8.99 -6.43
C HIS A 93 8.34 -9.13 -4.99
N ASN A 94 9.00 -8.48 -4.03
CA ASN A 94 8.58 -8.47 -2.63
C ASN A 94 8.09 -7.07 -2.24
N VAL A 95 7.03 -6.98 -1.43
CA VAL A 95 6.58 -5.71 -0.84
C VAL A 95 7.01 -5.64 0.62
N LEU A 96 7.71 -4.57 0.97
CA LEU A 96 8.04 -4.21 2.35
C LEU A 96 7.15 -3.04 2.79
N ARG A 97 6.29 -3.28 3.79
CA ARG A 97 5.47 -2.22 4.37
C ARG A 97 6.18 -1.54 5.54
N LEU A 98 6.18 -0.22 5.53
CA LEU A 98 6.71 0.57 6.63
C LEU A 98 5.80 0.49 7.86
N LEU A 99 6.38 0.70 9.04
CA LEU A 99 5.60 0.88 10.26
C LEU A 99 4.74 2.16 10.16
N PRO A 100 3.55 2.18 10.78
CA PRO A 100 2.73 3.38 10.83
C PRO A 100 3.52 4.59 11.37
N TYR A 101 3.36 5.74 10.72
CA TYR A 101 4.01 7.02 11.07
C TYR A 101 5.53 7.13 10.87
N TYR A 102 6.17 6.12 10.28
CA TYR A 102 7.61 6.18 9.96
C TYR A 102 7.87 6.51 8.48
N CYS A 103 7.22 7.56 7.96
CA CYS A 103 7.42 8.01 6.57
C CYS A 103 8.87 8.45 6.27
N VAL A 104 9.63 8.82 7.30
CA VAL A 104 11.07 9.16 7.19
C VAL A 104 11.91 8.03 6.59
N PHE A 105 11.47 6.77 6.73
CA PHE A 105 12.14 5.61 6.13
C PHE A 105 11.71 5.33 4.70
N ASN A 106 10.77 6.10 4.14
CA ASN A 106 10.38 5.97 2.74
C ASN A 106 11.42 6.69 1.86
N PRO A 107 12.19 5.98 1.01
CA PRO A 107 13.23 6.61 0.19
C PRO A 107 12.69 7.70 -0.75
N ILE A 108 11.40 7.66 -1.10
CA ILE A 108 10.76 8.69 -1.93
C ILE A 108 10.80 10.08 -1.28
N GLU A 109 10.82 10.16 0.06
CA GLU A 109 10.88 11.46 0.76
C GLU A 109 12.22 12.17 0.52
N LEU A 110 13.31 11.42 0.35
CA LEU A 110 14.63 11.97 -0.01
C LEU A 110 14.60 12.54 -1.43
N ILE A 111 13.99 11.81 -2.37
CA ILE A 111 13.82 12.27 -3.75
C ILE A 111 12.93 13.53 -3.79
N TRP A 112 11.82 13.53 -3.04
CA TRP A 112 10.95 14.70 -2.93
C TRP A 112 11.65 15.90 -2.31
N SER A 113 12.51 15.70 -1.31
CA SER A 113 13.29 16.77 -0.69
C SER A 113 14.20 17.46 -1.72
N GLN A 114 14.99 16.67 -2.46
CA GLN A 114 15.87 17.18 -3.52
C GLN A 114 15.09 17.88 -4.64
N LEU A 115 13.99 17.27 -5.09
CA LEU A 115 13.14 17.81 -6.15
C LEU A 115 12.52 19.15 -5.74
N LYS A 116 11.97 19.25 -4.52
CA LYS A 116 11.38 20.50 -4.00
C LYS A 116 12.42 21.61 -3.91
N GLU A 117 13.64 21.30 -3.48
CA GLU A 117 14.72 22.27 -3.42
C GLU A 117 15.12 22.79 -4.82
N SER A 118 15.24 21.89 -5.80
CA SER A 118 15.54 22.27 -7.18
C SER A 118 14.43 23.13 -7.79
N LEU A 119 13.18 22.70 -7.65
CA LEU A 119 12.01 23.44 -8.12
C LEU A 119 11.93 24.84 -7.50
N ARG A 120 12.24 24.98 -6.20
CA ARG A 120 12.25 26.28 -5.51
C ARG A 120 13.31 27.23 -6.07
N ARG A 121 14.51 26.72 -6.38
CA ARG A 121 15.60 27.53 -6.97
C ARG A 121 15.29 28.00 -8.40
N ASN A 122 14.59 27.15 -9.16
CA ASN A 122 14.23 27.40 -10.56
C ASN A 122 12.79 27.91 -10.71
N ASN A 123 12.18 28.43 -9.63
CA ASN A 123 10.76 28.78 -9.60
C ASN A 123 10.47 30.11 -10.34
N CYS A 124 10.49 30.08 -11.67
CA CYS A 124 10.24 31.25 -12.50
C CYS A 124 8.75 31.52 -12.78
N CYS A 125 7.81 30.65 -12.39
CA CYS A 125 6.39 30.79 -12.73
C CYS A 125 5.46 30.18 -11.65
N PRO A 126 4.65 30.97 -10.93
CA PRO A 126 3.82 30.49 -9.82
C PRO A 126 2.44 29.96 -10.25
N LYS A 127 2.20 29.78 -11.55
CA LYS A 127 0.88 29.39 -12.08
C LYS A 127 0.90 27.90 -12.43
N PHE A 128 -0.09 27.16 -11.93
CA PHE A 128 -0.31 25.76 -12.28
C PHE A 128 -0.62 25.67 -13.79
N SER A 129 0.35 25.24 -14.58
CA SER A 129 0.23 25.09 -16.03
C SER A 129 0.88 23.79 -16.50
N SER A 130 0.67 23.42 -17.77
CA SER A 130 1.37 22.28 -18.41
C SER A 130 2.90 22.42 -18.36
N GLN A 131 3.41 23.64 -18.28
CA GLN A 131 4.84 23.92 -18.13
C GLN A 131 5.34 23.48 -16.74
N SER A 132 4.52 23.59 -15.70
CA SER A 132 4.87 23.11 -14.35
C SER A 132 5.10 21.59 -14.34
N VAL A 133 4.26 20.83 -15.04
CA VAL A 133 4.42 19.37 -15.16
C VAL A 133 5.69 19.01 -15.93
N SER A 134 5.95 19.70 -17.04
CA SER A 134 7.15 19.48 -17.86
C SER A 134 8.42 19.76 -17.06
N HIS A 135 8.43 20.86 -16.30
CA HIS A 135 9.55 21.22 -15.43
C HIS A 135 9.78 20.19 -14.33
N VAL A 136 8.73 19.67 -13.68
CA VAL A 136 8.86 18.58 -12.70
C VAL A 136 9.49 17.33 -13.33
N VAL A 137 9.06 16.95 -14.54
CA VAL A 137 9.63 15.78 -15.25
C VAL A 137 11.11 16.01 -15.59
N GLU A 138 11.49 17.19 -16.05
CA GLU A 138 12.89 17.53 -16.35
C GLU A 138 13.76 17.51 -15.09
N GLU A 139 13.27 18.02 -13.97
CA GLU A 139 14.00 18.01 -12.70
C GLU A 139 14.15 16.58 -12.14
N ILE A 140 13.15 15.71 -12.29
CA ILE A 140 13.26 14.30 -11.91
C ILE A 140 14.39 13.59 -12.67
N LYS A 141 14.53 13.85 -13.99
CA LYS A 141 15.61 13.29 -14.81
C LYS A 141 17.01 13.70 -14.35
N LYS A 142 17.15 14.86 -13.70
CA LYS A 142 18.44 15.31 -13.14
C LYS A 142 18.83 14.54 -11.89
N ILE A 143 17.85 14.08 -11.09
CA ILE A 143 18.07 13.35 -9.83
C ILE A 143 18.38 11.87 -10.11
N SER A 144 17.68 11.27 -11.09
CA SER A 144 17.89 9.89 -11.50
C SER A 144 18.02 9.82 -13.02
N PRO A 145 19.25 9.87 -13.57
CA PRO A 145 19.49 9.92 -15.01
C PRO A 145 19.02 8.66 -15.77
N THR A 146 18.74 7.57 -15.06
CA THR A 146 18.27 6.29 -15.58
C THR A 146 16.75 6.17 -15.71
N LEU A 147 15.98 7.23 -15.37
CA LEU A 147 14.52 7.30 -15.48
C LEU A 147 14.05 8.19 -16.64
#